data_AF-A0A379LU63-F1
#
_entry.id   AF-A0A379LU63-F1
#
_cell.length_a   1.000
_cell.length_b   1.000
_cell.length_c   1.000
_cell.angle_alpha   90.00
_cell.angle_beta   90.00
_cell.angle_gamma   90.00
#
_symmetry.space_group_name_H-M   'P 1'
#
loop_
_entity.id
_entity.type
_entity.pdbx_description
1 polymer ?
#
loop_
_entity_poly.entity_id
_entity_poly.type
_entity_poly.pdbx_seq_one_letter_code
_entity_poly.pdbx_strand_id
1 'polypeptide(L)'
;MAGTELQSTRSDVAAEVPSAEWGWSGEAPKFFRVMALVVAAFLLLMLIGNHEGHVESLYLIGSAALLVFIVARDAVRRRRLR
;
A
#
# COMPACT_ATOMS: atom_id res chain seq x y z
N MET A 1 -25.81 25.07 10.80
CA MET A 1 -26.25 23.78 10.23
C MET A 1 -25.04 22.98 9.73
N ALA A 2 -24.03 22.75 10.58
CA ALA A 2 -22.78 22.08 10.19
C ALA A 2 -22.62 20.66 10.78
N GLY A 3 -23.59 20.20 11.58
CA GLY A 3 -23.52 18.93 12.29
C GLY A 3 -24.09 17.73 11.53
N THR A 4 -24.94 17.95 10.51
CA THR A 4 -25.63 16.86 9.80
C THR A 4 -24.74 16.17 8.78
N GLU A 5 -23.76 16.86 8.22
CA GLU A 5 -22.88 16.30 7.17
C GLU A 5 -21.78 15.40 7.76
N LEU A 6 -21.21 15.78 8.91
CA LEU A 6 -20.22 14.98 9.64
C LEU A 6 -20.83 13.68 10.21
N GLN A 7 -22.11 13.71 10.56
CA GLN A 7 -22.81 12.57 11.15
C GLN A 7 -23.07 11.47 10.11
N SER A 8 -23.41 11.85 8.87
CA SER A 8 -23.64 10.90 7.76
C SER A 8 -22.35 10.16 7.38
N THR A 9 -21.23 10.86 7.24
CA THR A 9 -19.94 10.20 6.93
C THR A 9 -19.50 9.26 8.07
N ARG A 10 -19.78 9.61 9.33
CA ARG A 10 -19.44 8.77 10.49
C ARG A 10 -20.27 7.49 10.54
N SER A 11 -21.57 7.54 10.23
CA SER A 11 -22.42 6.35 10.20
C SER A 11 -22.04 5.38 9.07
N ASP A 12 -21.68 5.91 7.91
CA ASP A 12 -21.32 5.10 6.74
C ASP A 12 -19.98 4.36 6.97
N VAL A 13 -19.01 5.03 7.60
CA VAL A 13 -17.71 4.43 7.93
C VAL A 13 -17.82 3.42 9.10
N ALA A 14 -18.69 3.69 10.09
CA ALA A 14 -18.95 2.76 11.19
C ALA A 14 -19.73 1.50 10.73
N ALA A 15 -20.53 1.60 9.68
CA ALA A 15 -21.26 0.47 9.09
C ALA A 15 -20.32 -0.52 8.37
N GLU A 16 -19.29 -0.02 7.69
CA GLU A 16 -18.27 -0.87 7.04
C GLU A 16 -17.31 -1.47 8.09
N VAL A 17 -16.84 -0.66 9.05
CA VAL A 17 -15.90 -1.10 10.09
C VAL A 17 -16.35 -0.59 11.47
N PRO A 18 -16.97 -1.43 12.33
CA PRO A 18 -17.49 -1.01 13.63
C PRO A 18 -16.44 -0.40 14.55
N SER A 19 -15.17 -0.77 14.41
CA SER A 19 -14.04 -0.23 15.19
C SER A 19 -13.50 1.11 14.65
N ALA A 20 -14.08 1.66 13.58
CA ALA A 20 -13.69 2.98 13.04
C ALA A 20 -13.75 4.08 14.11
N GLU A 21 -14.65 3.94 15.09
CA GLU A 21 -14.76 4.85 16.22
C GLU A 21 -13.52 4.86 17.14
N TRP A 22 -12.70 3.80 17.16
CA TRP A 22 -11.45 3.76 17.93
C TRP A 22 -10.29 4.46 17.20
N GLY A 23 -10.46 4.78 15.91
CA GLY A 23 -9.56 5.66 15.15
C GLY A 23 -8.39 4.99 14.44
N TRP A 24 -8.25 3.66 14.51
CA TRP A 24 -7.12 2.93 13.88
C TRP A 24 -7.47 2.35 12.51
N SER A 25 -8.76 2.35 12.13
CA SER A 25 -9.29 1.71 10.91
C SER A 25 -9.22 2.60 9.66
N GLY A 26 -8.46 3.70 9.70
CA GLY A 26 -8.36 4.64 8.60
C GLY A 26 -7.61 4.07 7.41
N GLU A 27 -8.11 4.31 6.19
CA GLU A 27 -7.39 3.95 4.97
C GLU A 27 -6.31 4.99 4.65
N ALA A 28 -5.04 4.56 4.57
CA ALA A 28 -3.92 5.39 4.17
C ALA A 28 -3.30 4.93 2.83
N PRO A 29 -4.02 4.98 1.71
CA PRO A 29 -3.59 4.34 0.47
C PRO A 29 -2.35 5.02 -0.15
N LYS A 30 -2.08 6.30 0.15
CA LYS A 30 -0.81 6.95 -0.24
C LYS A 30 0.37 6.39 0.55
N PHE A 31 0.21 6.21 1.86
CA PHE A 31 1.24 5.67 2.74
C PHE A 31 1.64 4.25 2.32
N PHE A 32 0.65 3.37 2.08
CA PHE A 32 0.92 2.00 1.64
C PHE A 32 1.70 1.92 0.32
N ARG A 33 1.45 2.83 -0.63
CA ARG A 33 2.22 2.88 -1.89
C ARG A 33 3.68 3.28 -1.65
N VAL A 34 3.91 4.27 -0.79
CA VAL A 34 5.27 4.69 -0.44
C VAL A 34 6.00 3.55 0.26
N MET A 35 5.35 2.90 1.24
CA MET A 35 5.93 1.76 1.95
C MET A 35 6.23 0.59 1.01
N ALA A 36 5.35 0.29 0.05
CA ALA A 36 5.62 -0.75 -0.95
C ALA A 36 6.87 -0.45 -1.79
N LEU A 37 7.09 0.82 -2.18
CA LEU A 37 8.29 1.23 -2.91
C LEU A 37 9.55 1.19 -2.03
N VAL A 38 9.43 1.58 -0.76
CA VAL A 38 10.54 1.49 0.21
C VAL A 38 10.96 0.02 0.41
N VAL A 39 10.00 -0.88 0.60
CA VAL A 39 10.27 -2.32 0.73
C VAL A 39 10.89 -2.87 -0.56
N ALA A 40 10.38 -2.49 -1.74
CA ALA A 40 10.97 -2.91 -3.01
C ALA A 40 12.43 -2.45 -3.14
N ALA A 41 12.73 -1.20 -2.77
CA ALA A 41 14.10 -0.69 -2.78
C ALA A 41 14.99 -1.44 -1.78
N PHE A 42 14.49 -1.73 -0.58
CA PHE A 42 15.20 -2.50 0.44
C PHE A 42 15.57 -3.92 -0.06
N LEU A 43 14.63 -4.62 -0.72
CA LEU A 43 14.89 -5.93 -1.32
C LEU A 43 15.99 -5.88 -2.39
N LEU A 44 16.06 -4.80 -3.17
CA LEU A 44 17.14 -4.62 -4.15
C LEU A 44 18.48 -4.30 -3.50
N LEU A 45 18.49 -3.56 -2.39
CA LEU A 45 19.71 -3.32 -1.61
C LEU A 45 20.27 -4.63 -1.03
N MET A 46 19.40 -5.58 -0.67
CA MET A 46 19.82 -6.89 -0.19
C MET A 46 20.53 -7.74 -1.25
N LEU A 47 20.54 -7.35 -2.54
CA LEU A 47 21.37 -8.00 -3.56
C LEU A 47 22.87 -7.72 -3.35
N ILE A 48 23.21 -6.67 -2.61
CA ILE A 48 24.59 -6.30 -2.31
C ILE A 48 25.03 -7.11 -1.08
N GLY A 49 25.79 -8.18 -1.29
CA GLY A 49 26.23 -9.04 -0.20
C GLY A 49 26.76 -10.39 -0.68
N ASN A 50 26.86 -11.33 0.25
CA ASN A 50 27.44 -12.65 0.02
C ASN A 50 26.45 -13.63 -0.62
N HIS A 51 26.04 -13.36 -1.86
CA HIS A 51 25.21 -14.28 -2.65
C HIS A 51 26.11 -15.23 -3.43
N GLU A 52 26.23 -16.49 -2.98
CA GLU A 52 26.89 -17.53 -3.80
C GLU A 52 25.94 -18.17 -4.82
N GLY A 53 24.64 -18.21 -4.49
CA GLY A 53 23.60 -18.77 -5.33
C GLY A 53 22.72 -17.70 -5.99
N HIS A 54 22.34 -17.93 -7.25
CA HIS A 54 21.45 -17.01 -7.99
C HIS A 54 19.98 -17.11 -7.55
N VAL A 55 19.61 -18.18 -6.83
CA VAL A 55 18.22 -18.43 -6.43
C VAL A 55 17.71 -17.34 -5.49
N GLU A 56 18.50 -16.93 -4.50
CA GLU A 56 18.12 -15.85 -3.58
C GLU A 56 17.91 -14.53 -4.32
N SER A 57 18.83 -14.19 -5.24
CA SER A 57 18.72 -13.01 -6.09
C SER A 57 17.45 -13.01 -6.94
N LEU A 58 17.03 -14.17 -7.48
CA LEU A 58 15.78 -14.29 -8.24
C LEU A 58 14.55 -14.00 -7.37
N TYR A 59 14.52 -14.48 -6.12
CA TYR A 59 13.41 -14.18 -5.20
C TYR A 59 13.38 -12.71 -4.80
N LEU A 60 14.54 -12.10 -4.51
CA LEU A 60 14.63 -10.67 -4.19
C LEU A 60 14.16 -9.80 -5.35
N ILE A 61 14.69 -10.05 -6.56
CA ILE A 61 14.31 -9.32 -7.77
C ILE A 61 12.84 -9.56 -8.11
N GLY A 62 12.38 -10.80 -8.08
CA GLY A 62 11.00 -11.16 -8.38
C GLY A 62 9.99 -10.50 -7.43
N SER A 63 10.29 -10.49 -6.13
CA SER A 63 9.43 -9.87 -5.12
C SER A 63 9.42 -8.34 -5.25
N ALA A 64 10.58 -7.72 -5.47
CA ALA A 64 10.67 -6.28 -5.73
C ALA A 64 9.89 -5.88 -6.99
N ALA A 65 10.05 -6.63 -8.09
CA ALA A 65 9.34 -6.39 -9.34
C ALA A 65 7.82 -6.52 -9.17
N LEU A 66 7.35 -7.52 -8.41
CA LEU A 66 5.94 -7.70 -8.10
C LEU A 66 5.35 -6.51 -7.34
N LEU A 67 6.03 -6.03 -6.30
CA LEU A 67 5.58 -4.85 -5.53
C LEU A 67 5.48 -3.61 -6.41
N VAL A 68 6.51 -3.33 -7.20
CA VAL A 68 6.52 -2.19 -8.13
C VAL A 68 5.39 -2.31 -9.16
N PHE A 69 5.16 -3.52 -9.70
CA PHE A 69 4.08 -3.77 -10.64
C PHE A 69 2.70 -3.49 -10.04
N ILE A 70 2.45 -3.92 -8.79
CA ILE A 70 1.18 -3.66 -8.09
C ILE A 70 0.97 -2.14 -7.94
N VAL A 71 1.98 -1.40 -7.47
CA VAL A 71 1.89 0.06 -7.30
C VAL A 71 1.68 0.77 -8.64
N ALA A 72 2.38 0.35 -9.69
CA ALA A 72 2.25 0.91 -11.03
C ALA A 72 0.84 0.65 -11.61
N ARG A 73 0.33 -0.58 -11.53
CA ARG A 73 -1.03 -0.96 -11.95
C ARG A 73 -2.07 -0.12 -11.21
N ASP A 74 -1.90 0.02 -9.90
CA ASP A 74 -2.78 0.79 -9.04
C ASP A 74 -2.79 2.29 -9.43
N ALA A 75 -1.62 2.86 -9.75
CA ALA A 75 -1.52 4.22 -10.29
C ALA A 75 -2.18 4.39 -11.66
N VAL A 76 -1.99 3.44 -12.59
CA VAL A 76 -2.61 3.46 -13.92
C VAL A 76 -4.14 3.36 -13.83
N ARG A 77 -4.67 2.45 -13.01
CA ARG A 77 -6.13 2.31 -12.81
C ARG A 77 -6.75 3.61 -12.33
N ARG A 78 -6.13 4.28 -11.36
CA ARG A 78 -6.64 5.57 -10.87
C ARG A 78 -6.56 6.71 -11.88
N ARG A 79 -5.59 6.69 -12.79
CA ARG A 79 -5.50 7.70 -13.86
C ARG A 79 -6.61 7.54 -14.90
N ARG A 80 -7.09 6.30 -15.13
CA ARG A 80 -8.19 6.02 -16.06
C ARG A 80 -9.58 6.29 -15.48
N LEU A 81 -9.70 6.29 -14.16
CA LEU A 81 -10.95 6.56 -13.43
C LEU A 81 -11.16 8.05 -13.10
N ARG A 82 -10.18 8.90 -13.45
CA ARG A 82 -10.28 10.37 -13.37
C ARG A 82 -10.52 10.91 -14.77
#